data_AF-A0A2C9VMW1-F1
#
_entry.id   AF-A0A2C9VMW1-F1
#
_cell.length_a   1.000
_cell.length_b   1.000
_cell.length_c   1.000
_cell.angle_alpha   90.00
_cell.angle_beta   90.00
_cell.angle_gamma   90.00
#
_symmetry.space_group_name_H-M   'P 1'
#
loop_
_entity.id
_entity.type
_entity.pdbx_description
1 polymer ?
#
loop_
_entity_poly.entity_id
_entity_poly.type
_entity_poly.pdbx_seq_one_letter_code
_entity_poly.pdbx_strand_id
1 'polypeptide(L)' 'MEVEVKLGLLNALIYARLNPLPSSFHLKTLHQQNLFFDSDAATLSSQRAVTMTRVVFSPSRPSQF' A
#
# COMPACT_ATOMS: atom_id res chain seq x y z
N MET A 1 -18.00 1.45 -6.02
CA MET A 1 -16.90 0.92 -6.83
C MET A 1 -15.64 1.68 -6.46
N GLU A 2 -14.57 0.98 -6.13
CA GLU A 2 -13.23 1.57 -5.98
C GLU A 2 -12.57 1.59 -7.37
N VAL A 3 -12.01 2.73 -7.77
CA VAL A 3 -11.36 2.92 -9.07
C VAL A 3 -10.04 3.64 -8.85
N GLU A 4 -8.95 3.02 -9.29
CA GLU A 4 -7.59 3.53 -9.11
C GLU A 4 -6.70 3.15 -10.30
N VAL A 5 -5.66 3.95 -10.56
CA VAL A 5 -4.64 3.66 -11.58
C VAL A 5 -3.49 2.91 -10.92
N LYS A 6 -3.23 1.68 -11.35
CA LYS A 6 -2.12 0.84 -10.86
C LYS A 6 -1.08 0.64 -11.95
N LEU A 7 0.17 1.01 -11.66
CA LEU A 7 1.32 0.81 -12.53
C LEU A 7 2.36 -0.04 -11.80
N GLY A 8 2.81 -1.13 -12.42
CA GLY A 8 3.91 -1.95 -11.89
C GLY A 8 5.27 -1.33 -12.20
N LEU A 9 6.11 -1.12 -11.18
CA LEU A 9 7.51 -0.76 -11.38
C LEU A 9 8.33 -2.05 -11.56
N LEU A 10 9.07 -2.15 -12.67
CA LEU A 10 9.72 -3.40 -13.05
C LEU A 10 10.84 -3.84 -12.09
N ASN A 11 11.51 -2.89 -11.44
CA ASN A 11 12.62 -3.20 -10.52
C ASN A 11 12.88 -2.07 -9.53
N ALA A 12 13.73 -2.37 -8.55
CA ALA A 12 14.13 -1.44 -7.49
C ALA A 12 14.91 -0.21 -7.99
N LEU A 13 15.65 -0.33 -9.11
CA LEU A 13 16.40 0.81 -9.68
C LEU A 13 15.44 1.88 -10.23
N ILE A 14 14.37 1.46 -10.90
CA ILE A 14 13.32 2.37 -11.39
C ILE A 14 12.62 3.04 -10.21
N TYR A 15 12.29 2.28 -9.16
CA TYR A 15 11.73 2.85 -7.94
C TYR A 15 12.67 3.91 -7.33
N ALA A 16 13.95 3.61 -7.17
CA ALA A 16 14.92 4.56 -6.60
C ALA A 16 15.05 5.85 -7.42
N ARG A 17 14.90 5.78 -8.75
CA ARG A 17 14.90 6.96 -9.64
C ARG A 17 13.59 7.75 -9.58
N LEU A 18 12.44 7.07 -9.43
CA LEU A 18 11.12 7.70 -9.43
C LEU A 18 10.74 8.27 -8.06
N ASN A 19 11.09 7.59 -6.97
CA ASN A 19 10.75 7.97 -5.59
C ASN A 19 11.11 9.43 -5.21
N PRO A 20 12.24 10.03 -5.63
CA PRO A 20 12.54 11.42 -5.29
C PRO A 20 11.81 12.45 -6.17
N LEU A 21 11.34 12.09 -7.37
CA LEU A 21 10.70 13.03 -8.30
C LEU A 21 9.45 13.73 -7.73
N PRO A 22 8.53 13.05 -7.02
CA PRO A 22 7.36 13.69 -6.44
C PRO A 22 7.63 14.30 -5.05
N SER A 23 8.89 14.53 -4.65
CA SER A 23 9.25 15.05 -3.32
C SER A 23 8.52 16.35 -2.94
N SER A 24 8.35 17.28 -3.88
CA SER A 24 7.58 18.53 -3.68
C SER A 24 6.08 18.31 -3.42
N PHE A 25 5.56 17.12 -3.76
CA PHE A 25 4.16 16.72 -3.55
C PHE A 25 4.03 15.67 -2.43
N HIS A 26 5.10 15.41 -1.68
CA HIS A 26 5.10 14.40 -0.63
C HIS A 26 4.20 14.82 0.55
N LEU A 27 3.14 14.05 0.80
CA LEU A 27 2.21 14.31 1.91
C LEU A 27 2.60 13.56 3.19
N LYS A 28 2.86 12.26 3.07
CA LYS A 28 3.20 11.36 4.17
C LYS A 28 3.76 10.03 3.66
N THR A 29 4.56 9.36 4.48
CA THR A 29 4.91 7.95 4.31
C THR A 29 4.08 7.11 5.28
N LEU A 30 3.40 6.08 4.77
CA LEU A 30 2.65 5.12 5.59
C LEU A 30 3.37 3.77 5.57
N HIS A 31 3.69 3.25 6.75
CA HIS A 31 4.16 1.87 6.88
C HIS A 31 2.94 0.99 7.12
N GLN A 32 2.73 0.00 6.26
CA GLN A 32 1.54 -0.85 6.29
C GLN A 32 1.94 -2.32 6.37
N GLN A 33 1.24 -3.07 7.19
CA GLN A 33 1.29 -4.53 7.23
C GLN A 33 -0.10 -5.08 6.92
N ASN A 34 -0.19 -5.89 5.87
CA ASN A 34 -1.44 -6.49 5.41
C ASN A 34 -1.46 -7.97 5.81
N LEU A 35 -2.44 -8.37 6.62
CA LEU A 35 -2.72 -9.76 6.97
C LEU A 35 -3.93 -10.23 6.16
N PHE A 36 -3.79 -11.31 5.42
CA PHE A 36 -4.83 -11.87 4.55
C PHE A 36 -5.35 -13.18 5.13
N PHE A 37 -6.66 -13.41 4.95
CA PHE A 37 -7.34 -14.59 5.47
C PHE A 37 -8.17 -15.23 4.37
N ASP A 38 -8.14 -16.56 4.33
CA ASP A 38 -9.03 -17.40 3.52
C ASP A 38 -9.28 -18.71 4.30
N SER A 39 -10.23 -19.53 3.86
CA SER A 39 -10.39 -20.89 4.38
C SER A 39 -9.33 -21.83 3.80
N ASP A 40 -9.11 -22.99 4.43
CA ASP A 40 -8.24 -24.04 3.88
C ASP A 40 -8.70 -24.50 2.47
N ALA A 41 -9.99 -24.34 2.17
CA ALA A 41 -10.59 -24.65 0.88
C ALA A 41 -10.55 -23.49 -0.12
N ALA A 42 -9.86 -22.38 0.18
CA ALA A 42 -9.72 -21.21 -0.68
C ALA A 42 -11.09 -20.62 -1.10
N THR A 43 -12.06 -20.60 -0.17
CA THR A 43 -13.45 -20.23 -0.46
C THR A 43 -13.57 -18.79 -0.95
N LEU A 44 -12.86 -17.83 -0.33
CA LEU A 44 -12.95 -16.43 -0.71
C LEU A 44 -12.32 -16.18 -2.08
N SER A 45 -11.12 -16.71 -2.30
CA SER A 45 -10.43 -16.56 -3.59
C SER A 45 -11.21 -17.21 -4.74
N SER A 46 -11.88 -18.36 -4.52
CA SER A 46 -12.77 -18.96 -5.51
C SER A 46 -13.93 -18.06 -5.92
N GLN A 47 -14.40 -17.21 -4.99
CA GLN A 47 -15.45 -16.22 -5.20
C GLN A 47 -14.91 -14.84 -5.60
N ARG A 48 -13.60 -14.73 -5.87
CA ARG A 48 -12.90 -13.47 -6.17
C ARG A 48 -13.06 -12.43 -5.06
N ALA A 49 -13.16 -12.89 -3.82
CA ALA A 49 -13.23 -12.09 -2.61
C ALA A 49 -11.90 -12.16 -1.84
N VAL A 50 -11.60 -11.11 -1.09
CA VAL A 50 -10.42 -11.03 -0.24
C VAL A 50 -10.82 -10.45 1.11
N THR A 51 -10.40 -11.10 2.20
CA THR A 51 -10.52 -10.56 3.55
C THR A 51 -9.13 -10.17 4.06
N MET A 52 -8.99 -8.92 4.51
CA MET A 52 -7.71 -8.36 4.91
C MET A 52 -7.83 -7.48 6.16
N THR A 53 -6.94 -7.68 7.12
CA THR A 53 -6.70 -6.74 8.22
C THR A 53 -5.43 -5.94 7.93
N ARG A 54 -5.52 -4.61 8.02
CA ARG A 54 -4.38 -3.70 7.81
C ARG A 54 -3.96 -3.04 9.12
N VAL A 55 -2.69 -3.19 9.49
CA VAL A 55 -2.06 -2.37 10.53
C VAL A 55 -1.30 -1.24 9.85
N VAL A 56 -1.60 0.01 10.21
CA VAL A 56 -0.97 1.21 9.61
C VAL A 56 -0.22 1.98 10.68
N PHE A 57 1.09 2.14 10.48
CA PHE A 57 1.92 3.06 11.23
C PHE A 57 2.14 4.33 10.41
N SER A 58 1.72 5.46 10.97
CA SER A 58 2.03 6.79 10.45
C SER A 58 2.81 7.52 11.52
N PRO A 59 4.05 7.97 11.28
CA PRO A 59 4.66 8.94 12.18
C PRO A 59 3.77 10.19 12.19
N SER A 60 3.39 10.66 13.37
CA SER A 60 2.72 11.94 13.54
C SER A 60 3.65 13.05 13.02
N ARG A 61 3.12 14.01 12.25
CA ARG A 61 3.88 15.25 11.96
C ARG A 61 4.35 15.84 13.29
N PRO A 62 5.61 16.26 13.45
CA PRO A 62 5.96 17.12 14.56
C PRO A 62 5.08 18.37 14.46
N SER A 63 4.39 18.71 15.55
CA SER A 63 3.65 19.96 15.67
C SER A 63 4.64 21.10 15.45
N GLN A 64 4.52 21.82 14.34
CA GLN A 64 5.21 23.10 14.18
C GLN A 64 4.54 24.07 15.16
N PHE A 65 5.20 24.29 16.30
CA PHE A 65 5.05 25.49 17.10
C PHE A 65 6.07 26.51 16.62
#